data_AF-A0A2V7HQX0-F1
#
_entry.id   AF-A0A2V7HQX0-F1
#
_cell.length_a   1.000
_cell.length_b   1.000
_cell.length_c   1.000
_cell.angle_alpha   90.00
_cell.angle_beta   90.00
_cell.angle_gamma   90.00
#
_symmetry.space_group_name_H-M   'P 1'
#
loop_
_entity.id
_entity.type
_entity.pdbx_description
1 polymer ?
#
loop_
_entity_poly.entity_id
_entity_poly.type
_entity_poly.pdbx_seq_one_letter_code
_entity_poly.pdbx_strand_id
1 'polypeptide(L)'
;VRKAVRWHSPFFGVEGQGWFLAFAAFQYHVKFSFFKATSLKPVPPIGQFKDVRSLDVRESDELDETQLATWIEQAASIPGWNGGSPL
;
A
#
# COMPACT_ATOMS: atom_id res chain seq x y z
N VAL A 1 7.79 -6.91 -10.14
CA VAL A 1 6.50 -6.67 -9.46
C VAL A 1 5.34 -7.20 -10.30
N ARG A 2 4.37 -7.88 -9.66
CA ARG A 2 3.10 -8.32 -10.28
C ARG A 2 2.00 -7.29 -10.04
N LYS A 3 1.04 -7.22 -10.96
CA LYS A 3 -0.11 -6.30 -10.93
C LYS A 3 -1.40 -7.09 -11.09
N ALA A 4 -2.46 -6.73 -10.37
CA ALA A 4 -3.79 -7.31 -10.54
C ALA A 4 -4.86 -6.29 -10.18
N VAL A 5 -6.09 -6.52 -10.64
CA VAL A 5 -7.27 -5.83 -10.11
C VAL A 5 -8.00 -6.79 -9.18
N ARG A 6 -8.21 -6.39 -7.92
CA ARG A 6 -8.98 -7.15 -6.92
C ARG A 6 -10.00 -6.22 -6.31
N TRP A 7 -11.26 -6.65 -6.27
CA TRP A 7 -12.37 -5.84 -5.74
C TRP A 7 -12.37 -4.41 -6.30
N HIS A 8 -12.24 -4.27 -7.62
CA HIS A 8 -12.18 -2.99 -8.33
C HIS A 8 -11.00 -2.07 -7.98
N SER A 9 -10.01 -2.56 -7.24
CA SER A 9 -8.83 -1.79 -6.87
C SER A 9 -7.57 -2.37 -7.52
N PRO A 10 -6.64 -1.54 -8.01
CA PRO A 10 -5.33 -1.98 -8.44
C PRO A 10 -4.48 -2.46 -7.26
N PHE A 11 -3.84 -3.61 -7.42
CA PHE A 11 -2.98 -4.26 -6.44
C PHE A 11 -1.59 -4.50 -7.04
N PHE A 12 -0.56 -4.30 -6.22
CA PHE A 12 0.85 -4.54 -6.53
C PHE A 12 1.44 -5.53 -5.54
N GLY A 13 2.22 -6.46 -6.06
CA GLY A 13 2.84 -7.51 -5.27
C GLY A 13 4.18 -7.96 -5.84
N VAL A 14 4.82 -8.85 -5.11
CA VAL A 14 6.00 -9.59 -5.56
C VAL A 14 5.66 -11.07 -5.56
N GLU A 15 6.05 -11.78 -6.61
CA GLU A 15 5.81 -13.23 -6.71
C GLU A 15 6.50 -13.94 -5.54
N GLY A 16 5.80 -14.90 -4.92
CA GLY A 16 6.26 -15.56 -3.69
C GLY A 16 6.20 -14.72 -2.40
N GLN A 17 6.05 -13.38 -2.48
CA GLN A 17 6.00 -12.51 -1.29
C GLN A 17 4.62 -11.90 -1.02
N GLY A 18 3.64 -12.06 -1.91
CA GLY A 18 2.28 -11.56 -1.70
C GLY A 18 2.07 -10.12 -2.20
N TRP A 19 1.04 -9.45 -1.68
CA TRP A 19 0.63 -8.10 -2.08
C TRP A 19 1.13 -7.08 -1.06
N PHE A 20 1.76 -6.00 -1.51
CA PHE A 20 2.33 -4.98 -0.61
C PHE A 20 1.64 -3.62 -0.71
N LEU A 21 0.96 -3.34 -1.84
CA LEU A 21 0.24 -2.08 -2.06
C LEU A 21 -1.08 -2.32 -2.79
N ALA A 22 -2.10 -1.59 -2.40
CA ALA A 22 -3.30 -1.35 -3.20
C ALA A 22 -3.61 0.15 -3.23
N PHE A 23 -4.27 0.65 -4.27
CA PHE A 23 -4.83 1.99 -4.21
C PHE A 23 -6.30 2.03 -4.62
N ALA A 24 -7.03 2.98 -4.06
CA ALA A 24 -8.43 3.23 -4.35
C ALA A 24 -8.64 4.72 -4.64
N ALA A 25 -9.41 5.02 -5.68
CA ALA A 25 -9.81 6.37 -6.01
C ALA A 25 -11.16 6.69 -5.36
N PHE A 26 -11.21 7.78 -4.61
CA PHE A 26 -12.42 8.34 -4.02
C PHE A 26 -12.73 9.68 -4.70
N GLN A 27 -13.90 10.24 -4.40
CA GLN A 27 -14.34 11.50 -5.00
C GLN A 27 -13.33 12.66 -4.82
N TYR A 28 -12.59 12.70 -3.72
CA TYR A 28 -11.72 13.83 -3.36
C TYR A 28 -10.28 13.44 -2.99
N HIS A 29 -9.92 12.16 -3.10
CA HIS A 29 -8.57 11.69 -2.79
C HIS A 29 -8.27 10.34 -3.44
N VAL A 30 -6.98 10.05 -3.61
CA VAL A 30 -6.47 8.72 -3.88
C VAL A 30 -5.88 8.18 -2.59
N LYS A 31 -6.26 6.96 -2.23
CA LYS A 31 -5.76 6.27 -1.04
C LYS A 31 -4.77 5.20 -1.44
N PHE A 32 -3.51 5.33 -1.02
CA PHE A 32 -2.51 4.28 -1.07
C PHE A 32 -2.59 3.46 0.22
N SER A 33 -2.82 2.16 0.12
CA SER A 33 -2.90 1.24 1.26
C SER A 33 -1.77 0.24 1.21
N PHE A 34 -0.85 0.35 2.16
CA PHE A 34 0.29 -0.54 2.31
C PHE A 34 -0.05 -1.69 3.25
N PHE A 35 0.26 -2.91 2.83
CA PHE A 35 0.15 -4.10 3.68
C PHE A 35 1.42 -4.25 4.51
N LYS A 36 1.29 -4.74 5.75
CA LYS A 36 2.42 -4.86 6.70
C LYS A 36 3.13 -3.53 6.97
N ALA A 37 2.37 -2.44 6.90
CA ALA A 37 2.89 -1.08 6.88
C ALA A 37 3.40 -0.58 8.24
N THR A 38 3.07 -1.28 9.33
CA THR A 38 3.63 -1.02 10.66
C THR A 38 5.15 -1.29 10.74
N SER A 39 5.69 -2.07 9.78
CA SER A 39 7.12 -2.33 9.64
C SER A 39 7.87 -1.25 8.84
N LEU A 40 7.16 -0.36 8.14
CA LEU A 40 7.78 0.68 7.31
C LEU A 40 8.32 1.83 8.16
N LYS A 41 9.31 2.53 7.63
CA LYS A 41 10.01 3.65 8.28
C LYS A 41 10.06 4.88 7.35
N PRO A 42 9.44 6.01 7.73
CA PRO A 42 8.47 6.17 8.81
C PRO A 42 7.22 5.30 8.58
N VAL A 43 6.37 5.13 9.59
CA VAL A 43 5.10 4.41 9.42
C VAL A 43 4.11 5.33 8.70
N PRO A 44 3.41 4.90 7.61
CA PRO A 44 2.41 5.74 6.97
C PRO A 44 1.30 6.17 7.95
N PRO A 45 0.77 7.38 7.81
CA PRO A 45 0.09 8.07 8.91
C PRO A 45 -1.29 7.52 9.28
N ILE A 46 -2.04 6.97 8.31
CA ILE A 46 -3.44 6.59 8.52
C ILE A 46 -3.53 5.09 8.79
N GLY A 47 -4.28 4.65 9.82
CA GLY A 47 -4.43 3.23 10.14
C GLY A 47 -5.83 2.87 10.62
N GLN A 48 -6.46 1.88 9.99
CA GLN A 48 -7.77 1.34 10.40
C GLN A 48 -7.71 -0.15 10.77
N PHE A 49 -6.72 -0.89 10.26
CA PHE A 49 -6.54 -2.31 10.52
C PHE A 49 -5.17 -2.59 11.14
N LYS A 50 -5.01 -3.75 11.77
CA LYS A 50 -3.83 -4.14 12.54
C LYS A 50 -2.51 -3.77 11.84
N ASP A 51 -2.31 -4.29 10.63
CA ASP A 51 -1.05 -4.19 9.89
C ASP A 51 -1.14 -3.28 8.65
N VAL A 52 -2.28 -2.64 8.40
CA VAL A 52 -2.46 -1.79 7.21
C VAL A 52 -2.31 -0.34 7.61
N ARG A 53 -1.50 0.40 6.86
CA ARG A 53 -1.43 1.85 6.93
C ARG A 53 -1.59 2.45 5.54
N SER A 54 -2.04 3.69 5.52
CA SER A 54 -2.41 4.38 4.30
C SER A 54 -1.88 5.80 4.26
N LEU A 55 -1.78 6.30 3.03
CA LEU A 55 -1.63 7.70 2.69
C LEU A 55 -2.82 8.08 1.81
N ASP A 56 -3.57 9.08 2.24
CA ASP A 56 -4.64 9.67 1.43
C ASP A 56 -4.06 10.96 0.82
N VAL A 57 -4.06 11.05 -0.51
CA VAL A 57 -3.54 12.20 -1.27
C VAL A 57 -4.71 12.90 -1.92
N ARG A 58 -4.93 14.16 -1.56
CA ARG A 58 -5.94 15.04 -2.14
C ARG A 58 -5.33 15.89 -3.26
N GLU A 59 -6.18 16.46 -4.09
CA GLU A 59 -5.77 17.30 -5.22
C GLU A 59 -4.89 18.50 -4.82
N SER A 60 -5.16 19.11 -3.66
CA SER A 60 -4.41 20.26 -3.15
C SER A 60 -3.19 19.90 -2.31
N ASP A 61 -2.93 18.61 -2.07
CA ASP A 61 -1.83 18.20 -1.21
C ASP A 61 -0.51 18.25 -1.99
N GLU A 62 0.55 18.74 -1.33
CA GLU A 62 1.91 18.54 -1.83
C GLU A 62 2.31 17.08 -1.56
N LEU A 63 2.52 16.32 -2.63
CA LEU A 63 2.95 14.93 -2.52
C LEU A 63 4.46 14.86 -2.34
N ASP A 64 4.91 14.35 -1.19
CA ASP A 64 6.30 13.92 -1.02
C ASP A 64 6.53 12.62 -1.81
N GLU A 65 6.90 12.76 -3.08
CA GLU A 65 7.18 11.65 -3.99
C GLU A 65 8.35 10.79 -3.51
N THR A 66 9.34 11.40 -2.84
CA THR A 66 10.52 10.67 -2.33
C THR A 66 10.12 9.75 -1.19
N GLN A 67 9.29 10.24 -0.27
CA GLN A 67 8.76 9.43 0.81
C GLN A 67 7.81 8.34 0.29
N LEU A 68 6.97 8.63 -0.70
CA LEU A 68 6.10 7.64 -1.32
C LEU A 68 6.90 6.51 -1.98
N ALA A 69 7.92 6.85 -2.77
CA ALA A 69 8.82 5.87 -3.40
C ALA A 69 9.52 5.00 -2.34
N THR A 70 10.03 5.64 -1.28
CA THR A 70 10.67 4.94 -0.16
C THR A 70 9.74 3.92 0.51
N TRP A 71 8.46 4.27 0.71
CA TRP A 71 7.48 3.31 1.24
C TRP A 71 7.20 2.16 0.29
N ILE A 72 7.10 2.42 -1.02
CA ILE A 72 6.88 1.40 -2.04
C ILE A 72 8.05 0.41 -2.08
N GLU A 73 9.29 0.89 -2.05
CA GLU A 73 10.49 0.07 -2.04
C GLU A 73 10.58 -0.81 -0.79
N GLN A 74 10.38 -0.21 0.39
CA GLN A 74 10.36 -0.96 1.65
C GLN A 74 9.26 -2.02 1.64
N ALA A 75 8.05 -1.67 1.25
CA ALA A 75 6.91 -2.59 1.21
C ALA A 75 7.13 -3.75 0.22
N ALA A 76 7.80 -3.48 -0.91
CA ALA A 76 8.15 -4.51 -1.89
C ALA A 76 9.26 -5.48 -1.42
N SER A 77 10.02 -5.11 -0.39
CA SER A 77 11.14 -5.90 0.14
C SER A 77 10.79 -6.81 1.32
N ILE A 78 9.56 -6.73 1.83
CA ILE A 78 9.09 -7.52 2.98
C ILE A 78 7.93 -8.44 2.57
N PRO A 79 7.70 -9.55 3.29
CA PRO A 79 6.52 -10.37 3.08
C PRO A 79 5.24 -9.54 3.21
N GLY A 80 4.45 -9.51 2.13
CA GLY A 80 3.18 -8.80 2.04
C GLY A 80 1.99 -9.65 2.49
N TRP A 81 0.80 -9.21 2.11
CA TRP A 81 -0.44 -9.92 2.37
C TRP A 81 -0.70 -11.02 1.35
N ASN A 82 -0.99 -12.23 1.81
CA ASN A 82 -1.23 -13.41 0.98
C ASN A 82 -2.67 -13.51 0.44
N GLY A 83 -3.53 -12.51 0.68
CA GLY A 83 -4.89 -12.50 0.15
C GLY A 83 -5.90 -13.31 0.97
N GLY A 84 -5.54 -13.77 2.18
CA GLY A 84 -6.42 -14.54 3.04
C GLY A 84 -6.40 -16.05 2.80
N SER A 85 -5.60 -16.54 1.83
CA SER A 85 -5.34 -17.97 1.70
C SER A 85 -4.45 -18.43 2.87
N PRO A 86 -4.81 -19.48 3.61
CA PRO A 86 -3.81 -20.22 4.36
C PRO A 86 -2.81 -20.77 3.35
N LEU A 87 -1.52 -20.68 3.69
CA LEU A 87 -0.44 -21.26 2.87
C LEU A 87 -0.74 -22.72 2.52
#